data_AF-A0A6J6X7V3-F1
#
_entry.id   AF-A0A6J6X7V3-F1
#
_cell.length_a   1.000
_cell.length_b   1.000
_cell.length_c   1.000
_cell.angle_alpha   90.00
_cell.angle_beta   90.00
_cell.angle_gamma   90.00
#
_symmetry.space_group_name_H-M   'P 1'
#
loop_
_entity.id
_entity.type
_entity.pdbx_description
1 polymer ?
#
loop_
_entity_poly.entity_id
_entity_poly.type
_entity_poly.pdbx_seq_one_letter_code
_entity_poly.pdbx_strand_id
1 'polypeptide(L)' 'MAAWGAAGVRLAHFSGAQYRSLPHIPLSALQPGDLVFRGSNGSAHVAIYIGGGLIITAPQTGDVVKIASMGNVMGAARPG' A
#
# COMPACT_ATOMS: atom_id res chain seq x y z
N MET A 1 7.99 9.46 1.38
CA MET A 1 6.62 8.89 1.48
C MET A 1 5.83 9.78 2.45
N ALA A 2 5.01 10.70 1.95
CA ALA A 2 4.43 11.77 2.76
C ALA A 2 3.27 11.33 3.69
N ALA A 3 2.41 10.41 3.25
CA ALA A 3 1.24 10.00 4.04
C ALA A 3 1.61 9.15 5.28
N TRP A 4 2.58 8.24 5.17
CA TRP A 4 3.05 7.43 6.29
C TRP A 4 4.05 8.21 7.15
N GLY A 5 4.84 9.09 6.52
CA GLY A 5 5.69 10.04 7.22
C GLY A 5 4.90 10.99 8.13
N ALA A 6 3.68 11.38 7.74
CA ALA A 6 2.76 12.16 8.58
C ALA A 6 2.24 11.37 9.79
N ALA A 7 2.14 10.03 9.68
CA ALA A 7 1.83 9.12 10.78
C ALA A 7 3.09 8.57 11.50
N GLY A 8 4.28 9.13 11.23
CA GLY A 8 5.55 8.71 11.85
C GLY A 8 6.19 7.44 11.28
N VAL A 9 5.58 6.81 10.29
CA VAL A 9 6.09 5.58 9.66
C VAL A 9 7.02 5.91 8.49
N ARG A 10 8.30 5.56 8.66
CA ARG A 10 9.32 5.71 7.61
C ARG A 10 9.26 4.54 6.63
N LEU A 11 8.55 4.74 5.53
CA LEU A 11 8.57 3.82 4.40
C LEU A 11 9.66 4.19 3.40
N ALA A 12 10.46 3.20 2.99
CA ALA A 12 11.42 3.37 1.90
C ALA A 12 10.74 3.87 0.63
N HIS A 13 11.37 4.72 -0.18
CA HIS A 13 10.79 5.23 -1.43
C HIS A 13 10.61 4.17 -2.55
N PHE A 14 10.78 2.90 -2.22
CA PHE A 14 10.68 1.77 -3.13
C PHE A 14 9.68 0.75 -2.57
N SER A 15 8.62 0.47 -3.33
CA SER A 15 7.51 -0.42 -2.97
C SER A 15 7.96 -1.84 -2.63
N GLY A 16 8.96 -2.38 -3.35
CA GLY A 16 9.53 -3.69 -3.05
C GLY A 16 10.32 -3.75 -1.74
N ALA A 17 10.93 -2.64 -1.31
CA ALA A 17 11.58 -2.57 0.00
C ALA A 17 10.55 -2.48 1.12
N GLN A 18 9.47 -1.72 0.94
CA GLN A 18 8.35 -1.66 1.88
C GLN A 18 7.68 -3.03 2.05
N TYR A 19 7.42 -3.72 0.93
CA TYR A 19 6.84 -5.07 0.98
C TYR A 19 7.72 -6.02 1.77
N ARG A 20 9.04 -6.01 1.56
CA ARG A 20 9.96 -6.87 2.32
C ARG A 20 10.14 -6.47 3.78
N SER A 21 9.95 -5.20 4.13
CA SER A 21 10.23 -4.68 5.47
C SER A 21 9.03 -4.74 6.43
N LEU A 22 7.82 -4.98 5.91
CA LEU A 22 6.59 -4.93 6.70
C LEU A 22 6.04 -6.34 6.97
N PRO A 23 5.38 -6.58 8.12
CA PRO A 23 4.69 -7.83 8.40
C PRO A 23 3.59 -8.08 7.36
N HIS A 24 3.69 -9.21 6.65
CA HIS A 24 2.67 -9.62 5.68
C HIS A 24 1.42 -10.12 6.38
N ILE A 25 0.27 -9.72 5.87
CA ILE A 25 -1.03 -10.17 6.35
C ILE A 25 -1.79 -10.85 5.21
N PRO A 26 -2.65 -11.84 5.50
CA PRO A 26 -3.53 -12.40 4.50
C PRO A 26 -4.54 -11.34 4.03
N LEU A 27 -4.91 -11.36 2.75
CA LEU A 27 -5.87 -10.40 2.19
C LEU A 27 -7.25 -10.46 2.86
N SER A 28 -7.61 -11.60 3.45
CA SER A 28 -8.83 -11.77 4.25
C SER A 28 -8.80 -11.00 5.58
N ALA A 29 -7.64 -10.56 6.05
CA ALA A 29 -7.47 -9.81 7.30
C ALA A 29 -7.25 -8.30 7.06
N LEU A 30 -7.52 -7.82 5.85
CA LEU A 30 -7.38 -6.41 5.48
C LEU A 30 -8.24 -5.51 6.34
N GLN A 31 -7.62 -4.45 6.85
CA GLN A 31 -8.21 -3.39 7.64
C GLN A 31 -7.84 -2.03 7.04
N PRO A 32 -8.72 -1.01 7.17
CA PRO A 32 -8.37 0.34 6.76
C PRO A 32 -7.04 0.79 7.39
N GLY A 33 -6.12 1.29 6.56
CA GLY A 33 -4.74 1.62 6.94
C GLY A 33 -3.69 0.60 6.49
N ASP A 34 -4.09 -0.61 6.09
CA ASP A 34 -3.15 -1.59 5.55
C ASP A 34 -2.60 -1.16 4.18
N LEU A 35 -1.36 -1.58 3.88
CA LEU A 35 -0.76 -1.35 2.58
C LEU A 35 -0.99 -2.57 1.68
N VAL A 36 -1.43 -2.33 0.46
CA VAL A 36 -1.59 -3.36 -0.57
C VAL A 36 -0.58 -3.17 -1.68
N PHE A 37 -0.01 -4.27 -2.13
CA PHE A 37 1.10 -4.30 -3.08
C PHE A 37 0.72 -5.06 -4.35
N ARG A 38 1.17 -4.54 -5.50
CA ARG A 38 1.03 -5.20 -6.81
C ARG A 38 2.39 -5.51 -7.43
N GLY A 39 2.38 -6.45 -8.36
CA GLY A 39 3.56 -6.93 -9.08
C GLY A 39 4.43 -7.85 -8.23
N SER A 40 5.29 -8.62 -8.89
CA SER A 40 6.21 -9.56 -8.24
C SER A 40 7.02 -8.86 -7.15
N ASN A 41 7.07 -9.46 -5.94
CA ASN A 41 7.73 -8.89 -4.76
C ASN A 41 7.25 -7.48 -4.35
N GLY A 42 6.04 -7.07 -4.75
CA GLY A 42 5.46 -5.78 -4.40
C GLY A 42 6.18 -4.58 -5.03
N SER A 43 6.99 -4.80 -6.07
CA SER A 43 7.82 -3.74 -6.66
C SER A 43 7.09 -2.86 -7.67
N ALA A 44 5.89 -3.24 -8.13
CA ALA A 44 5.21 -2.47 -9.18
C ALA A 44 4.38 -1.32 -8.62
N HIS A 45 3.67 -1.52 -7.51
CA HIS A 45 2.79 -0.50 -6.96
C HIS A 45 2.48 -0.76 -5.48
N VAL A 46 2.32 0.31 -4.70
CA VAL A 46 1.80 0.28 -3.33
C VAL A 46 0.61 1.24 -3.20
N ALA A 47 -0.44 0.81 -2.51
CA ALA A 47 -1.61 1.62 -2.19
C ALA A 47 -2.04 1.38 -0.75
N ILE A 48 -2.96 2.20 -0.25
CA ILE A 48 -3.47 2.13 1.12
C ILE A 48 -4.90 1.62 1.05
N TYR A 49 -5.21 0.54 1.75
CA TYR A 49 -6.56 0.04 1.87
C TYR A 49 -7.39 0.92 2.81
N ILE A 50 -8.62 1.24 2.42
CA ILE A 50 -9.54 2.08 3.21
C ILE A 50 -10.88 1.38 3.54
N GLY A 51 -10.98 0.08 3.26
CA GLY A 51 -12.22 -0.69 3.46
C GLY A 51 -13.08 -0.79 2.20
N GLY A 52 -14.05 -1.73 2.20
CA GLY A 52 -15.02 -1.87 1.11
C GLY A 52 -14.43 -2.22 -0.25
N GLY A 53 -13.19 -2.76 -0.30
CA GLY A 53 -12.49 -3.02 -1.56
C GLY A 53 -11.87 -1.78 -2.21
N LEU A 54 -11.80 -0.67 -1.49
CA LEU A 54 -11.26 0.60 -1.97
C LEU A 54 -9.85 0.87 -1.44
N ILE A 55 -9.08 1.59 -2.23
CA ILE A 55 -7.70 1.99 -1.92
C ILE A 55 -7.46 3.48 -2.23
N ILE A 56 -6.54 4.09 -1.50
CA ILE A 56 -5.94 5.39 -1.85
C ILE A 56 -4.61 5.13 -2.55
N THR A 57 -4.43 5.71 -3.74
CA THR A 57 -3.21 5.58 -4.55
C THR A 57 -2.76 6.92 -5.14
N ALA A 58 -1.45 7.03 -5.39
CA ALA A 58 -0.84 8.03 -6.26
C ALA A 58 -0.12 7.29 -7.40
N PRO A 59 -0.77 7.07 -8.56
CA PRO A 59 -0.30 6.11 -9.57
C PRO A 59 0.99 6.50 -10.30
N GLN A 60 1.37 7.78 -10.34
CA GLN A 60 2.61 8.25 -10.96
C GLN A 60 2.96 9.70 -10.57
N THR A 61 4.22 10.08 -10.77
CA THR A 61 4.70 11.46 -10.60
C THR A 61 3.87 12.42 -11.46
N GLY A 62 3.29 13.43 -10.81
CA GLY A 62 2.42 14.43 -11.48
C GLY A 62 0.93 14.12 -11.43
N ASP A 63 0.52 12.98 -10.89
CA ASP A 63 -0.89 12.62 -10.73
C ASP A 63 -1.36 12.85 -9.28
N VAL A 64 -2.63 13.22 -9.10
CA VAL A 64 -3.19 13.53 -7.77
C VAL A 64 -3.60 12.26 -7.03
N VAL A 65 -3.54 12.32 -5.69
CA VAL A 65 -4.03 11.27 -4.79
C VAL A 65 -5.51 11.03 -5.09
N LYS A 66 -5.89 9.79 -5.36
CA LYS A 66 -7.27 9.41 -5.67
C LYS A 66 -7.67 8.10 -5.03
N ILE A 67 -8.98 7.96 -4.82
CA ILE A 67 -9.60 6.71 -4.38
C ILE A 67 -9.89 5.87 -5.61
N ALA A 68 -9.50 4.61 -5.58
CA ALA A 68 -9.73 3.64 -6.65
C ALA A 68 -10.13 2.28 -6.07
N SER A 69 -10.67 1.41 -6.92
CA SER A 69 -10.87 0.01 -6.54
C SER A 69 -9.52 -0.69 -6.38
N MET A 70 -9.40 -1.54 -5.35
CA MET A 70 -8.21 -2.32 -5.07
C MET A 70 -7.83 -3.20 -6.27
N GLY A 71 -8.82 -3.82 -6.92
CA GLY A 71 -8.59 -4.80 -7.98
C GLY A 71 -7.76 -5.99 -7.48
N ASN A 72 -6.99 -6.61 -8.39
CA ASN A 72 -6.12 -7.73 -8.03
C ASN A 72 -4.81 -7.22 -7.40
N VAL A 73 -4.48 -7.73 -6.22
CA VAL A 73 -3.29 -7.40 -5.43
C VAL A 73 -2.55 -8.67 -5.06
N MET A 74 -1.22 -8.62 -5.02
CA MET A 74 -0.38 -9.80 -4.76
C MET A 74 -0.26 -10.06 -3.25
N GLY A 75 -0.29 -9.01 -2.44
CA GLY A 75 -0.16 -9.15 -0.99
C GLY A 75 -0.49 -7.86 -0.26
N ALA A 76 -0.65 -7.97 1.05
CA ALA A 76 -0.88 -6.86 1.95
C ALA A 76 0.08 -6.91 3.13
N ALA A 77 0.37 -5.75 3.69
CA ALA A 77 1.19 -5.63 4.88
C ALA A 77 0.58 -4.59 5.82
N ARG A 78 0.70 -4.83 7.12
CA ARG A 78 0.25 -3.89 8.15
C ARG A 78 1.43 -3.08 8.67
N PRO A 79 1.52 -1.78 8.37
CA PRO A 79 2.37 -0.88 9.13
C PRO A 79 1.77 -0.78 10.53
N GLY A 80 2.55 -1.16 11.54
CA GLY A 80 2.10 -1.34 12.92
C GLY A 80 1.46 -0.12 13.55
#